data_AF-A0A7J8DG70-F1
#
_entry.id   AF-A0A7J8DG70-F1
#
_cell.length_a   1.000
_cell.length_b   1.000
_cell.length_c   1.000
_cell.angle_alpha   90.00
_cell.angle_beta   90.00
_cell.angle_gamma   90.00
#
_symmetry.space_group_name_H-M   'P 1'
#
loop_
_entity.id
_entity.type
_entity.pdbx_description
1 polymer ?
#
loop_
_entity_poly.entity_id
_entity_poly.type
_entity_poly.pdbx_seq_one_letter_code
_entity_poly.pdbx_strand_id
1 'polypeptide(L)'
;MEETLEELSFTLKNTQIRMDREVNQLKQWITTLMMSIAKEEEMAAELQLKARVFHFGQYKGALEDKVLESLNHKVLDVYRHCVSTQQESNLGTVQMLTIIEQQLDDLLENLERVPQIKVEQAEKAKEKERRQRLREEKAKMQKQQQEERLQRAQARAQAEIKKKKGRKLVCRSRPPAMKTKEEPEFELLDKEKEEQLFFFT
;
A
#
# COMPACT_ATOMS: atom_id res chain seq x y z
N MET A 1 -12.98 -98.90 -25.62
CA MET A 1 -14.24 -98.18 -25.90
C MET A 1 -14.97 -97.84 -24.61
N GLU A 2 -15.02 -98.76 -23.63
CA GLU A 2 -15.64 -98.49 -22.32
C GLU A 2 -14.78 -97.56 -21.45
N GLU A 3 -13.47 -97.82 -21.34
CA GLU A 3 -12.51 -96.96 -20.60
C GLU A 3 -12.50 -95.50 -21.11
N THR A 4 -12.56 -95.31 -22.44
CA THR A 4 -12.63 -93.98 -23.06
C THR A 4 -13.94 -93.24 -22.77
N LEU A 5 -15.04 -93.98 -22.56
CA LEU A 5 -16.34 -93.40 -22.22
C LEU A 5 -16.37 -92.98 -20.74
N GLU A 6 -15.74 -93.77 -19.86
CA GLU A 6 -15.60 -93.47 -18.45
C GLU A 6 -14.72 -92.23 -18.22
N GLU A 7 -13.60 -92.11 -18.92
CA GLU A 7 -12.74 -90.92 -18.90
C GLU A 7 -13.47 -89.65 -19.37
N LEU A 8 -14.26 -89.75 -20.44
CA LEU A 8 -15.10 -88.65 -20.92
C LEU A 8 -16.18 -88.26 -19.89
N SER A 9 -16.78 -89.24 -19.22
CA SER A 9 -17.77 -88.97 -18.16
C SER A 9 -17.14 -88.28 -16.95
N PHE A 10 -15.92 -88.68 -16.58
CA PHE A 10 -15.17 -88.11 -15.46
C PHE A 10 -14.73 -86.68 -15.75
N THR A 11 -14.22 -86.43 -16.96
CA THR A 11 -13.84 -85.07 -17.39
C THR A 11 -15.05 -84.15 -17.45
N LEU A 12 -16.21 -84.61 -17.95
CA LEU A 12 -17.45 -83.83 -17.97
C LEU A 12 -17.96 -83.50 -16.56
N LYS A 13 -17.90 -84.44 -15.62
CA LYS A 13 -18.24 -84.16 -14.21
C LYS A 13 -17.31 -83.13 -13.59
N ASN A 14 -16.01 -83.23 -13.85
CA ASN A 14 -15.03 -82.28 -13.34
C ASN A 14 -15.19 -80.88 -13.94
N THR A 15 -15.48 -80.77 -15.24
CA THR A 15 -15.77 -79.47 -15.87
C THR A 15 -17.05 -78.86 -15.32
N GLN A 16 -18.11 -79.66 -15.11
CA GLN A 16 -19.35 -79.22 -14.48
C GLN A 16 -19.10 -78.65 -13.08
N ILE A 17 -18.35 -79.38 -12.23
CA ILE A 17 -18.01 -78.91 -10.87
C ILE A 17 -17.19 -77.62 -10.92
N ARG A 18 -16.26 -77.48 -11.88
CA ARG A 18 -15.48 -76.25 -12.04
C ARG A 18 -16.37 -75.06 -12.44
N MET A 19 -17.26 -75.25 -13.42
CA MET A 19 -18.21 -74.23 -13.84
C MET A 19 -19.15 -73.83 -12.69
N ASP A 20 -19.67 -74.79 -11.93
CA ASP A 20 -20.53 -74.51 -10.78
C ASP A 20 -19.80 -73.71 -9.68
N ARG A 21 -18.51 -73.97 -9.47
CA ARG A 21 -17.67 -73.16 -8.56
C ARG A 21 -17.50 -71.74 -9.06
N GLU A 22 -17.18 -71.55 -10.34
CA GLU A 22 -17.04 -70.23 -10.96
C GLU A 22 -18.37 -69.44 -10.89
N VAL A 23 -19.50 -70.09 -11.18
CA VAL A 23 -20.83 -69.48 -11.05
C VAL A 23 -21.12 -69.05 -9.61
N ASN A 24 -20.76 -69.88 -8.62
CA ASN A 24 -20.95 -69.53 -7.21
C ASN A 24 -20.03 -68.39 -6.77
N GLN A 25 -18.79 -68.35 -7.25
CA GLN A 25 -17.87 -67.22 -7.02
C GLN A 25 -18.40 -65.93 -7.63
N LEU A 26 -18.88 -65.96 -8.87
CA LEU A 26 -19.49 -64.80 -9.53
C LEU A 26 -20.72 -64.31 -8.76
N LYS A 27 -21.59 -65.22 -8.28
CA LYS A 27 -22.73 -64.84 -7.44
C LYS A 27 -22.28 -64.13 -6.15
N GLN A 28 -21.24 -64.64 -5.48
CA GLN A 28 -20.69 -64.00 -4.27
C GLN A 28 -20.09 -62.62 -4.56
N TRP A 29 -19.41 -62.45 -5.70
CA TRP A 29 -18.89 -61.14 -6.11
C TRP A 29 -20.02 -60.16 -6.43
N ILE A 30 -21.06 -60.61 -7.13
CA ILE A 30 -22.26 -59.79 -7.38
C ILE A 30 -22.86 -59.32 -6.05
N THR A 31 -23.06 -60.22 -5.09
CA THR A 31 -23.64 -59.83 -3.79
C THR A 31 -22.74 -58.84 -3.04
N THR A 32 -21.43 -59.03 -3.09
CA THR A 32 -20.47 -58.11 -2.43
C THR A 32 -20.48 -56.73 -3.09
N LEU A 33 -20.47 -56.68 -4.43
CA LEU A 33 -20.54 -55.43 -5.17
C LEU A 33 -21.87 -54.71 -4.94
N MET A 34 -23.00 -55.42 -4.91
CA MET A 34 -24.30 -54.84 -4.59
C MET A 34 -24.33 -54.23 -3.19
N MET A 35 -23.74 -54.89 -2.20
CA MET A 35 -23.61 -54.34 -0.84
C MET A 35 -22.72 -53.09 -0.82
N SER A 36 -21.61 -53.08 -1.55
CA SER A 36 -20.74 -51.91 -1.67
C SER A 36 -21.44 -50.74 -2.36
N ILE A 37 -22.20 -50.99 -3.42
CA ILE A 37 -23.00 -49.96 -4.10
C ILE A 37 -24.02 -49.36 -3.14
N ALA A 38 -24.79 -50.20 -2.43
CA ALA A 38 -25.79 -49.71 -1.48
C ALA A 38 -25.16 -48.84 -0.36
N LYS A 39 -23.99 -49.25 0.15
CA LYS A 39 -23.24 -48.48 1.14
C LYS A 39 -22.75 -47.14 0.60
N GLU A 40 -22.25 -47.12 -0.64
CA GLU A 40 -21.78 -45.89 -1.28
C GLU A 40 -22.95 -44.94 -1.57
N GLU A 41 -24.09 -45.47 -2.01
CA GLU A 41 -25.32 -44.70 -2.22
C GLU A 41 -25.86 -44.10 -0.91
N GLU A 42 -25.84 -44.85 0.19
CA GLU A 42 -26.19 -44.35 1.53
C GLU A 42 -25.25 -43.21 1.96
N MET A 43 -23.94 -43.39 1.78
CA MET A 43 -22.94 -42.38 2.12
C MET A 43 -23.09 -41.11 1.27
N ALA A 44 -23.35 -41.27 -0.03
CA ALA A 44 -23.61 -40.15 -0.93
C ALA A 44 -24.88 -39.38 -0.52
N ALA A 45 -25.96 -40.08 -0.15
CA ALA A 45 -27.18 -39.45 0.34
C ALA A 45 -26.95 -38.70 1.66
N GLU A 46 -26.18 -39.27 2.60
CA GLU A 46 -25.82 -38.62 3.85
C GLU A 46 -24.99 -37.35 3.62
N LEU A 47 -23.99 -37.40 2.73
CA LEU A 47 -23.16 -36.25 2.38
C LEU A 47 -23.97 -35.15 1.68
N GLN A 48 -24.86 -35.51 0.77
CA GLN A 48 -25.78 -34.56 0.14
C GLN A 48 -26.69 -33.87 1.16
N LEU A 49 -27.24 -34.64 2.11
CA LEU A 49 -28.06 -34.08 3.18
C LEU A 49 -27.25 -33.10 4.03
N LYS A 50 -26.04 -33.50 4.46
CA LYS A 50 -25.12 -32.63 5.22
C LYS A 50 -24.85 -31.34 4.45
N ALA A 51 -24.44 -31.44 3.19
CA ALA A 51 -24.19 -30.28 2.34
C ALA A 51 -25.43 -29.38 2.27
N ARG A 52 -26.63 -29.93 2.03
CA ARG A 52 -27.86 -29.14 1.96
C ARG A 52 -28.20 -28.43 3.27
N VAL A 53 -28.01 -29.10 4.42
CA VAL A 53 -28.25 -28.54 5.76
C VAL A 53 -27.28 -27.39 6.04
N PHE A 54 -25.97 -27.59 5.79
CA PHE A 54 -24.96 -26.55 6.04
C PHE A 54 -25.16 -25.31 5.15
N HIS A 55 -25.68 -25.48 3.94
CA HIS A 55 -25.89 -24.38 2.99
C HIS A 55 -27.34 -23.85 2.99
N PHE A 56 -28.17 -24.16 3.99
CA PHE A 56 -29.57 -23.73 4.11
C PHE A 56 -30.39 -23.95 2.81
N GLY A 57 -30.13 -25.03 2.09
CA GLY A 57 -30.80 -25.34 0.82
C GLY A 57 -30.32 -24.55 -0.41
N GLN A 58 -29.34 -23.65 -0.28
CA GLN A 58 -28.69 -22.95 -1.38
C GLN A 58 -27.21 -23.36 -1.45
N TYR A 59 -26.92 -24.51 -2.05
CA TYR A 59 -25.52 -24.88 -2.31
C TYR A 59 -24.88 -23.88 -3.27
N LYS A 60 -24.01 -23.03 -2.74
CA LYS A 60 -23.30 -21.95 -3.45
C LYS A 60 -21.80 -22.22 -3.52
N GLY A 61 -21.38 -23.48 -3.63
CA GLY A 61 -19.96 -23.87 -3.66
C GLY A 61 -19.13 -23.02 -4.64
N ALA A 62 -19.62 -22.81 -5.87
CA ALA A 62 -18.92 -22.00 -6.86
C ALA A 62 -18.73 -20.51 -6.49
N LEU A 63 -19.59 -19.94 -5.63
CA LEU A 63 -19.40 -18.58 -5.12
C LEU A 63 -18.41 -18.57 -3.95
N GLU A 64 -18.49 -19.56 -3.07
CA GLU A 64 -17.57 -19.72 -1.94
C GLU A 64 -16.14 -20.00 -2.43
N ASP A 65 -15.98 -20.85 -3.45
CA ASP A 65 -14.70 -21.14 -4.09
C ASP A 65 -14.07 -19.86 -4.67
N LYS A 66 -14.87 -19.00 -5.33
CA LYS A 66 -14.39 -17.69 -5.82
C LYS A 66 -13.96 -16.76 -4.70
N VAL A 67 -14.66 -16.77 -3.57
CA VAL A 67 -14.29 -15.98 -2.39
C VAL A 67 -12.98 -16.51 -1.80
N LEU A 68 -12.82 -17.83 -1.70
CA LEU A 68 -11.59 -18.46 -1.22
C LEU A 68 -10.41 -18.19 -2.15
N GLU A 69 -10.61 -18.26 -3.47
CA GLU A 69 -9.58 -17.88 -4.44
C GLU A 69 -9.21 -16.41 -4.32
N SER A 70 -10.19 -15.50 -4.21
CA SER A 70 -9.92 -14.07 -4.03
C SER A 70 -9.16 -13.79 -2.74
N LEU A 71 -9.51 -14.48 -1.65
CA LEU A 71 -8.80 -14.39 -0.39
C LEU A 71 -7.36 -14.88 -0.54
N ASN A 72 -7.16 -16.04 -1.17
CA ASN A 72 -5.84 -16.60 -1.40
C ASN A 72 -4.94 -15.64 -2.19
N HIS A 73 -5.46 -15.01 -3.24
CA HIS A 73 -4.72 -14.00 -4.01
C HIS A 73 -4.33 -12.79 -3.15
N LYS A 74 -5.25 -12.27 -2.32
CA LYS A 74 -4.93 -11.15 -1.42
C LYS A 74 -3.86 -11.53 -0.38
N VAL A 75 -3.96 -12.72 0.20
CA VAL A 75 -2.96 -13.21 1.16
C VAL A 75 -1.60 -13.37 0.48
N LEU A 76 -1.56 -13.91 -0.74
CA LEU A 76 -0.34 -14.03 -1.55
C LEU A 76 0.28 -12.67 -1.83
N ASP A 77 -0.52 -11.67 -2.21
CA ASP A 77 -0.03 -10.32 -2.47
C ASP A 77 0.60 -9.72 -1.21
N VAL A 78 -0.05 -9.81 -0.06
CA VAL A 78 0.51 -9.32 1.21
C VAL A 78 1.78 -10.08 1.58
N TYR A 79 1.77 -11.41 1.48
CA TYR A 79 2.94 -12.26 1.77
C TYR A 79 4.15 -11.86 0.93
N ARG A 80 3.96 -11.63 -0.39
CA ARG A 80 5.04 -11.20 -1.29
C ARG A 80 5.65 -9.86 -0.88
N HIS A 81 4.80 -8.88 -0.57
CA HIS A 81 5.27 -7.53 -0.24
C HIS A 81 5.89 -7.43 1.17
N CYS A 82 5.37 -8.18 2.14
CA CYS A 82 5.78 -8.06 3.53
C CYS A 82 6.89 -9.03 3.93
N VAL A 83 6.94 -10.24 3.35
CA VAL A 83 7.83 -11.32 3.81
C VAL A 83 9.05 -11.51 2.90
N SER A 84 8.94 -11.18 1.61
CA SER A 84 10.02 -11.01 0.60
C SER A 84 11.32 -11.82 0.83
N THR A 85 11.19 -13.08 1.24
CA THR A 85 12.28 -14.04 1.35
C THR A 85 12.06 -15.09 0.26
N GLN A 86 13.14 -15.48 -0.41
CA GLN A 86 13.22 -16.26 -1.67
C GLN A 86 12.54 -17.65 -1.67
N GLN A 87 11.70 -17.96 -0.69
CA GLN A 87 10.97 -19.21 -0.60
C GLN A 87 9.64 -19.10 -1.35
N GLU A 88 9.72 -19.45 -2.62
CA GLU A 88 8.60 -19.95 -3.40
C GLU A 88 8.25 -21.38 -2.94
N SER A 89 7.95 -21.56 -1.66
CA SER A 89 7.33 -22.78 -1.18
C SER A 89 5.84 -22.72 -1.52
N ASN A 90 5.29 -23.86 -1.96
CA ASN A 90 3.85 -24.07 -2.13
C ASN A 90 3.15 -24.04 -0.76
N LEU A 91 3.13 -22.88 -0.10
CA LEU A 91 2.53 -22.69 1.21
C LEU A 91 1.01 -22.60 1.05
N GLY A 92 0.29 -23.25 1.97
CA GLY A 92 -1.15 -23.05 2.07
C GLY A 92 -1.48 -21.63 2.57
N THR A 93 -2.68 -21.13 2.27
CA THR A 93 -3.14 -19.79 2.70
C THR A 93 -3.01 -19.58 4.20
N VAL A 94 -3.33 -20.60 5.00
CA VAL A 94 -3.21 -20.56 6.47
C VAL A 94 -1.76 -20.41 6.91
N GLN A 95 -0.84 -21.14 6.27
CA GLN A 95 0.59 -21.04 6.60
C GLN A 95 1.15 -19.66 6.25
N MET A 96 0.75 -19.10 5.11
CA MET A 96 1.12 -17.72 4.75
C MET A 96 0.62 -16.71 5.79
N LEU A 97 -0.61 -16.86 6.27
CA LEU A 97 -1.18 -15.98 7.30
C LEU A 97 -0.40 -16.08 8.61
N THR A 98 -0.03 -17.29 9.05
CA THR A 98 0.79 -17.46 10.26
C THR A 98 2.15 -16.75 10.15
N ILE A 99 2.80 -16.82 8.99
CA ILE A 99 4.07 -16.13 8.78
C ILE A 99 3.88 -14.62 8.77
N ILE A 100 2.81 -14.12 8.13
CA ILE A 100 2.48 -12.68 8.12
C ILE A 100 2.23 -12.18 9.55
N GLU A 101 1.47 -12.94 10.34
CA GLU A 101 1.17 -12.61 11.73
C GLU A 101 2.44 -12.54 12.56
N GLN A 102 3.33 -13.53 12.43
CA GLN A 102 4.62 -13.52 13.11
C GLN A 102 5.50 -12.33 12.71
N GLN A 103 5.56 -11.99 11.42
CA GLN A 103 6.30 -10.80 10.96
C GLN A 103 5.71 -9.50 11.51
N LEU A 104 4.38 -9.43 11.64
CA LEU A 104 3.70 -8.28 12.23
C LEU A 104 4.05 -8.15 13.71
N ASP A 105 4.01 -9.25 14.47
CA ASP A 105 4.38 -9.27 15.88
C ASP A 105 5.85 -8.87 16.08
N ASP A 106 6.76 -9.42 15.28
CA ASP A 106 8.19 -9.05 15.31
C ASP A 106 8.39 -7.55 15.06
N LEU A 107 7.67 -6.97 14.10
CA LEU A 107 7.74 -5.54 13.80
C LEU A 107 7.17 -4.67 14.94
N LEU A 108 6.08 -5.11 15.57
CA LEU A 108 5.50 -4.43 16.73
C LEU A 108 6.45 -4.46 17.93
N GLU A 109 7.05 -5.61 18.25
CA GLU A 109 8.07 -5.72 19.30
C GLU A 109 9.27 -4.81 19.01
N ASN A 110 9.74 -4.79 17.76
CA ASN A 110 10.84 -3.93 17.36
C ASN A 110 10.49 -2.45 17.52
N LEU A 111 9.24 -2.07 17.23
CA LEU A 111 8.74 -0.71 17.41
C LEU A 111 8.75 -0.27 18.87
N GLU A 112 8.34 -1.15 19.79
CA GLU A 112 8.36 -0.88 21.23
C GLU A 112 9.80 -0.73 21.77
N ARG A 113 10.75 -1.48 21.21
CA ARG A 113 12.16 -1.44 21.60
C ARG A 113 12.94 -0.25 21.03
N VAL A 114 12.35 0.56 20.15
CA VAL A 114 13.07 1.69 19.52
C VAL A 114 13.48 2.72 20.59
N PRO A 115 14.78 3.04 20.73
CA PRO A 115 15.23 4.06 21.66
C PRO A 115 14.64 5.43 21.33
N GLN A 116 14.04 6.10 22.33
CA GLN A 116 13.43 7.43 22.19
C GLN A 116 14.37 8.46 21.56
N ILE A 117 15.67 8.38 21.85
CA ILE A 117 16.70 9.27 21.28
C ILE A 117 16.70 9.22 19.74
N LYS A 118 16.57 8.03 19.14
CA LYS A 118 16.53 7.88 17.68
C LYS A 118 15.26 8.48 17.09
N VAL A 119 14.13 8.33 17.80
CA VAL A 119 12.83 8.91 17.40
C VAL A 119 12.92 10.44 17.38
N GLU A 120 13.42 11.06 18.46
CA GLU A 120 13.59 12.51 18.51
C GLU A 120 14.54 13.04 17.43
N GLN A 121 15.62 12.32 17.12
CA GLN A 121 16.53 12.69 16.05
C GLN A 121 15.84 12.65 14.68
N ALA A 122 15.04 11.61 14.43
CA ALA A 122 14.25 11.48 13.21
C ALA A 122 13.20 12.60 13.09
N GLU A 123 12.50 12.94 14.18
CA GLU A 123 11.54 14.05 14.21
C GLU A 123 12.22 15.39 13.93
N LYS A 124 13.34 15.68 14.60
CA LYS A 124 14.14 16.89 14.37
C LYS A 124 14.62 16.98 12.92
N ALA A 125 15.04 15.86 12.33
CA ALA A 125 15.44 15.82 10.92
C ALA A 125 14.26 16.10 9.99
N LYS A 126 13.11 15.45 10.19
CA LYS A 126 11.90 15.63 9.38
C LYS A 126 11.38 17.08 9.44
N GLU A 127 11.37 17.65 10.64
CA GLU A 127 10.94 19.04 10.84
C GLU A 127 11.95 20.03 10.24
N LYS A 128 13.26 19.75 10.33
CA LYS A 128 14.29 20.56 9.66
C LYS A 128 14.10 20.55 8.13
N GLU A 129 13.86 19.38 7.55
CA GLU A 129 13.58 19.24 6.13
C GLU A 129 12.32 20.02 5.72
N ARG A 130 11.23 19.85 6.48
CA ARG A 130 9.98 20.60 6.26
C ARG A 130 10.22 22.12 6.27
N ARG A 131 10.95 22.64 7.25
CA ARG A 131 11.30 24.07 7.33
C ARG A 131 12.20 24.51 6.18
N GLN A 132 13.06 23.64 5.69
CA GLN A 132 13.91 23.94 4.54
C GLN A 132 13.07 24.03 3.26
N ARG A 133 12.19 23.05 3.00
CA ARG A 133 11.26 23.06 1.85
C ARG A 133 10.41 24.34 1.82
N LEU A 134 9.82 24.72 2.96
CA LEU A 134 9.04 25.97 3.08
C LEU A 134 9.85 27.24 2.79
N ARG A 135 11.12 27.30 3.24
CA ARG A 135 12.01 28.43 2.95
C ARG A 135 12.38 28.51 1.48
N GLU A 136 12.67 27.36 0.87
CA GLU A 136 12.99 27.26 -0.55
C GLU A 136 11.80 27.67 -1.43
N GLU A 137 10.59 27.21 -1.10
CA GLU A 137 9.37 27.62 -1.79
C GLU A 137 9.13 29.14 -1.68
N LYS A 138 9.27 29.70 -0.47
CA LYS A 138 9.13 31.15 -0.27
C LYS A 138 10.17 31.95 -1.06
N ALA A 139 11.43 31.50 -1.06
CA ALA A 139 12.50 32.13 -1.82
C ALA A 139 12.25 32.05 -3.33
N LYS A 140 11.78 30.89 -3.83
CA LYS A 140 11.38 30.72 -5.24
C LYS A 140 10.26 31.69 -5.62
N MET A 141 9.22 31.82 -4.80
CA MET A 141 8.12 32.77 -5.05
C MET A 141 8.60 34.22 -5.07
N GLN A 142 9.48 34.61 -4.13
CA GLN A 142 10.05 35.96 -4.11
C GLN A 142 10.91 36.24 -5.36
N LYS A 143 11.73 35.26 -5.78
CA LYS A 143 12.55 35.36 -6.97
C LYS A 143 11.70 35.53 -8.23
N GLN A 144 10.62 34.76 -8.37
CA GLN A 144 9.67 34.88 -9.48
C GLN A 144 9.01 36.26 -9.52
N GLN A 145 8.56 36.78 -8.37
CA GLN A 145 7.98 38.13 -8.30
C GLN A 145 9.00 39.22 -8.66
N GLN A 146 10.25 39.07 -8.23
CA GLN A 146 11.32 40.01 -8.57
C GLN A 146 11.66 39.96 -10.06
N GLU A 147 11.72 38.77 -10.63
CA GLU A 147 11.94 38.54 -12.07
C GLU A 147 10.81 39.15 -12.91
N GLU A 148 9.54 38.96 -12.52
CA GLU A 148 8.39 39.58 -13.20
C GLU A 148 8.47 41.11 -13.17
N ARG A 149 8.86 41.69 -12.03
CA ARG A 149 9.06 43.15 -11.91
C ARG A 149 10.17 43.65 -12.84
N LEU A 150 11.29 42.92 -12.90
CA LEU A 150 12.41 43.26 -13.75
C LEU A 150 12.01 43.17 -15.23
N GLN A 151 11.35 42.08 -15.63
CA GLN A 151 10.81 41.90 -16.98
C GLN A 151 9.84 43.01 -17.36
N ARG A 152 8.92 43.40 -16.46
CA ARG A 152 7.99 44.52 -16.70
C ARG A 152 8.69 45.87 -16.81
N ALA A 153 9.78 46.10 -16.07
CA ALA A 153 10.59 47.31 -16.20
C ALA A 153 11.36 47.33 -17.53
N GLN A 154 11.97 46.20 -17.92
CA GLN A 154 12.67 46.05 -19.19
C GLN A 154 11.71 46.26 -20.38
N ALA A 155 10.53 45.63 -20.37
CA ALA A 155 9.52 45.82 -21.40
C ALA A 155 9.09 47.29 -21.53
N ARG A 156 8.94 48.01 -20.40
CA ARG A 156 8.65 49.46 -20.41
C ARG A 156 9.79 50.29 -21.00
N ALA A 157 11.04 49.90 -20.76
CA ALA A 157 12.21 50.60 -21.30
C ALA A 157 12.42 50.33 -22.80
N GLN A 158 12.10 49.12 -23.27
CA GLN A 158 12.20 48.72 -24.67
C GLN A 158 10.99 49.17 -25.51
N ALA A 159 9.85 49.48 -24.87
CA ALA A 159 8.67 49.98 -25.57
C ALA A 159 9.01 51.23 -26.38
N GLU A 160 8.55 51.27 -27.63
CA GLU A 160 8.79 52.42 -28.50
C GLU A 160 8.31 53.71 -27.85
N ILE A 161 9.24 54.65 -27.66
CA ILE A 161 8.93 55.99 -27.19
C ILE A 161 8.11 56.66 -28.30
N LYS A 162 6.80 56.77 -28.08
CA LYS A 162 5.91 57.53 -28.96
C LYS A 162 6.38 58.99 -28.98
N LYS A 163 7.06 59.38 -30.06
CA LYS A 163 7.50 60.77 -30.28
C LYS A 163 6.26 61.66 -30.29
N LYS A 164 6.15 62.55 -29.30
CA LYS A 164 5.04 63.52 -29.25
C LYS A 164 5.16 64.45 -30.46
N LYS A 165 4.22 64.36 -31.40
CA LYS A 165 4.07 65.34 -32.48
C LYS A 165 3.25 66.51 -31.91
N GLY A 166 3.83 67.72 -31.84
CA GLY A 166 3.19 68.90 -31.26
C GLY A 166 4.19 69.96 -30.73
N ARG A 167 3.69 70.99 -30.04
CA ARG A 167 4.54 72.05 -29.43
C ARG A 167 5.49 71.47 -28.38
N LYS A 168 6.74 71.96 -28.37
CA LYS A 168 7.79 71.56 -27.40
C LYS A 168 7.34 71.91 -25.98
N LEU A 169 7.55 70.99 -25.03
CA LEU A 169 7.29 71.24 -23.61
C LEU A 169 8.24 72.35 -23.13
N VAL A 170 7.69 73.43 -22.59
CA VAL A 170 8.49 74.53 -22.00
C VAL A 170 8.59 74.27 -20.50
N CYS A 171 9.80 74.27 -19.96
CA CYS A 171 10.02 74.12 -18.53
C CYS A 171 9.31 75.26 -17.77
N ARG A 172 8.63 74.91 -16.68
CA ARG A 172 8.09 75.91 -15.77
C ARG A 172 9.22 76.56 -14.98
N SER A 173 8.98 77.76 -14.46
CA SER A 173 9.90 78.43 -13.55
C SER A 173 10.32 77.51 -12.41
N ARG A 174 11.61 77.53 -12.05
CA ARG A 174 12.15 76.71 -10.97
C ARG A 174 11.44 77.09 -9.66
N PRO A 175 10.96 76.12 -8.85
CA PRO A 175 10.42 76.43 -7.53
C PRO A 175 11.48 77.15 -6.69
N PRO A 176 11.08 78.06 -5.79
CA PRO A 176 12.00 78.70 -4.85
C PRO A 176 12.80 77.64 -4.09
N ALA A 177 14.11 77.86 -3.94
CA ALA A 177 14.95 76.99 -3.14
C ALA A 177 14.38 76.93 -1.72
N MET A 178 14.11 75.71 -1.23
CA MET A 178 13.76 75.51 0.17
C MET A 178 14.95 75.98 1.00
N LYS A 179 14.71 76.95 1.89
CA LYS A 179 15.71 77.36 2.88
C LYS A 179 16.02 76.14 3.73
N THR A 180 17.25 75.64 3.66
CA THR A 180 17.79 74.71 4.64
C THR A 180 17.65 75.39 6.00
N LYS A 181 16.92 74.79 6.93
CA LYS A 181 17.07 75.16 8.34
C LYS A 181 18.50 74.79 8.71
N GLU A 182 19.31 75.76 9.08
CA GLU A 182 20.55 75.49 9.79
C GLU A 182 20.13 74.71 11.05
N GLU A 183 20.63 73.47 11.18
CA GLU A 183 20.47 72.75 12.44
C GLU A 183 21.20 73.58 13.51
N PRO A 184 20.57 73.85 14.67
CA PRO A 184 21.28 74.51 15.75
C PRO A 184 22.48 73.64 16.10
N GLU A 185 23.67 74.23 16.02
CA GLU A 185 24.88 73.63 16.53
C GLU A 185 24.67 73.46 18.03
N PHE A 186 24.27 72.25 18.45
CA PHE A 186 24.27 71.88 19.86
C PHE A 186 25.74 71.87 20.27
N GLU A 187 26.22 73.01 20.78
CA GLU A 187 27.43 73.05 21.59
C GLU A 187 27.22 72.03 22.71
N LEU A 188 28.01 70.95 22.68
CA LEU A 188 28.08 70.00 23.77
C LEU A 188 28.55 70.77 25.00
N LEU A 189 27.60 71.22 25.83
CA LEU A 189 27.90 71.79 27.13
C LEU A 189 28.66 70.74 27.93
N ASP A 190 29.87 71.09 28.34
CA ASP A 190 30.68 70.29 29.25
C ASP A 190 29.85 69.99 30.51
N LYS A 191 29.83 68.72 30.93
CA LYS A 191 29.00 68.24 32.05
C LYS A 191 29.20 69.05 33.34
N GLU A 192 30.41 69.58 33.57
CA GLU A 192 30.70 70.46 34.70
C GLU A 192 29.88 71.76 34.71
N LYS A 193 29.54 72.31 33.53
CA LYS A 193 28.71 73.52 33.42
C LYS A 193 27.24 73.22 33.69
N GLU A 194 26.74 72.05 33.27
CA GLU A 194 25.40 71.59 33.64
C GLU A 194 25.29 71.38 35.16
N GLU A 195 26.29 70.77 35.79
CA GLU A 195 26.31 70.54 37.24
C GLU A 195 26.38 71.86 38.04
N GLN A 196 27.13 72.86 37.57
CA GLN A 196 27.16 74.19 38.19
C GLN A 196 25.82 74.92 38.08
N LEU A 197 25.14 74.84 36.93
CA LEU A 197 23.81 75.44 36.77
C LEU A 197 22.78 74.76 37.66
N PHE A 198 22.90 73.45 37.88
CA PHE A 198 22.02 72.70 38.77
C PHE A 198 22.24 73.01 40.25
N PHE A 199 23.45 73.43 40.66
CA PHE A 199 23.78 73.70 42.06
C PHE A 199 23.33 75.08 42.57
N PHE A 200 23.05 76.03 41.67
CA PHE A 200 22.64 77.40 42.01
C PHE A 200 21.18 77.73 41.65
N THR A 201 20.36 76.71 41.36
CA THR A 201 18.90 76.83 41.22
C THR A 201 18.20 76.16 42.40
#